data_AF-A0A9P5XIC9-F1
#
_entry.id   AF-A0A9P5XIC9-F1
#
_cell.length_a   1.000
_cell.length_b   1.000
_cell.length_c   1.000
_cell.angle_alpha   90.00
_cell.angle_beta   90.00
_cell.angle_gamma   90.00
#
_symmetry.space_group_name_H-M   'P 1'
#
loop_
_entity.id
_entity.type
_entity.pdbx_description
1 polymer ?
#
loop_
_entity_poly.entity_id
_entity_poly.type
_entity_poly.pdbx_seq_one_letter_code
_entity_poly.pdbx_strand_id
1 'polypeptide(L)'
;MFEDSLDDLSPDNEKFEHLGDTVLGLSVTRLMMDMFPGLRVGPSTKIRAMVVGNSTLAEISLKYHLPSRLRLHAAQAITLRASPNIQADVFESFVGGLFLDQGLDAAKKWLDQLFRPYTEAAYRIVRQQHGLPAIPVVPTPRFPHLNERTGLTGSYPNGGRSMNIRDSEVPTAPSGGYLALFNQYLQKGNKQVEWRFSDGRDIEDKEKEGQDSVVVNGKKTTPVWYAKVFVNDEVYGQGKGTTKQAAKNEAAKQGLDRMGIVVV
;
A
#
# COMPACT_ATOMS: atom_id res chain seq x y z
N MET A 1 -0.19 26.92 25.61
CA MET A 1 1.21 27.08 26.01
C MET A 1 2.03 26.79 24.77
N PHE A 2 2.96 27.67 24.36
CA PHE A 2 3.70 27.53 23.09
C PHE A 2 5.08 26.88 23.27
N GLU A 3 5.67 27.02 24.46
CA GLU A 3 6.99 26.51 24.84
C GLU A 3 6.91 25.81 26.20
N ASP A 4 7.74 24.78 26.39
CA ASP A 4 7.93 24.15 27.70
C ASP A 4 8.84 25.01 28.58
N SER A 5 8.67 24.91 29.89
CA SER A 5 9.57 25.55 30.84
C SER A 5 10.95 24.89 30.79
N LEU A 6 12.02 25.69 30.79
CA LEU A 6 13.38 25.18 30.94
C LEU A 6 13.61 24.51 32.31
N ASP A 7 12.80 24.88 33.31
CA ASP A 7 12.83 24.33 34.66
C ASP A 7 11.71 23.29 34.88
N ASP A 8 11.23 22.64 33.82
CA ASP A 8 10.23 21.59 33.96
C ASP A 8 10.79 20.43 34.82
N LEU A 9 10.16 20.21 35.97
CA LEU A 9 10.54 19.19 36.93
C LEU A 9 10.08 17.79 36.51
N SER A 10 9.24 17.68 35.48
CA SER A 10 8.72 16.42 34.97
C SER A 10 8.74 16.38 33.43
N PRO A 11 9.91 16.44 32.79
CA PRO A 11 10.02 16.40 31.34
C PRO A 11 9.48 15.08 30.78
N ASP A 12 8.69 15.17 29.72
CA ASP A 12 8.16 14.03 28.98
C ASP A 12 9.04 13.63 27.79
N ASN A 13 8.57 12.64 27.03
CA ASN A 13 9.23 12.11 25.86
C ASN A 13 8.61 12.59 24.53
N GLU A 14 7.67 13.54 24.53
CA GLU A 14 6.92 13.93 23.32
C GLU A 14 7.84 14.49 22.23
N LYS A 15 8.90 15.22 22.60
CA LYS A 15 9.92 15.71 21.64
C LYS A 15 10.68 14.57 20.97
N PHE A 16 10.98 13.51 21.73
CA PHE A 16 11.66 12.34 21.20
C PHE A 16 10.73 11.51 20.32
N GLU A 17 9.46 11.35 20.71
CA GLU A 17 8.41 10.73 19.91
C GLU A 17 8.29 11.42 18.55
N HIS A 18 8.12 12.75 18.55
CA HIS A 18 7.97 13.54 17.33
C HIS A 18 9.17 13.39 16.38
N LEU A 19 10.39 13.43 16.93
CA LEU A 19 11.61 13.18 16.14
C LEU A 19 11.67 11.73 15.63
N GLY A 20 11.28 10.79 16.47
CA GLY A 20 11.23 9.36 16.19
C GLY A 20 10.31 9.00 15.04
N ASP A 21 9.08 9.52 15.02
CA ASP A 21 8.12 9.36 13.92
C ASP A 21 8.72 9.83 12.59
N THR A 22 9.38 11.00 12.60
CA THR A 22 10.04 11.53 11.40
C THR A 22 11.15 10.58 10.91
N VAL A 23 12.00 10.09 11.82
CA VAL A 23 13.08 9.14 11.49
C VAL A 23 12.52 7.81 10.99
N LEU A 24 11.45 7.29 11.58
CA LEU A 24 10.75 6.08 11.15
C LEU A 24 10.16 6.24 9.76
N GLY A 25 9.42 7.33 9.54
CA GLY A 25 8.80 7.65 8.25
C GLY A 25 9.83 7.73 7.13
N LEU A 26 10.96 8.40 7.36
CA LEU A 26 12.08 8.47 6.42
C LEU A 26 12.67 7.07 6.15
N SER A 27 12.99 6.33 7.21
CA SER A 27 13.68 5.04 7.12
C SER A 27 12.82 4.01 6.38
N VAL A 28 11.55 3.87 6.74
CA VAL A 28 10.63 2.92 6.08
C VAL A 28 10.33 3.35 4.64
N THR A 29 10.16 4.64 4.37
CA THR A 29 9.98 5.11 2.98
C THR A 29 11.19 4.75 2.13
N ARG A 30 12.41 4.95 2.64
CA ARG A 30 13.65 4.57 1.94
C ARG A 30 13.76 3.07 1.73
N LEU A 31 13.53 2.27 2.77
CA LEU A 31 13.53 0.80 2.70
C LEU A 31 12.59 0.30 1.60
N MET A 32 11.39 0.87 1.51
CA MET A 32 10.41 0.52 0.48
C MET A 32 10.86 0.90 -0.94
N MET A 33 11.53 2.04 -1.12
CA MET A 33 12.08 2.44 -2.41
C MET A 33 13.15 1.44 -2.88
N ASP A 34 14.01 0.99 -1.95
CA ASP A 34 15.08 0.04 -2.26
C ASP A 34 14.52 -1.37 -2.54
N MET A 35 13.48 -1.80 -1.80
CA MET A 35 12.85 -3.11 -1.98
C MET A 35 11.93 -3.20 -3.19
N PHE A 36 11.21 -2.12 -3.49
CA PHE A 36 10.19 -2.08 -4.54
C PHE A 36 10.34 -0.83 -5.43
N PRO A 37 11.39 -0.73 -6.26
CA PRO A 37 11.69 0.50 -7.03
C PRO A 37 10.57 0.95 -7.98
N GLY A 38 9.71 0.03 -8.43
CA GLY A 38 8.56 0.33 -9.30
C GLY A 38 7.26 0.64 -8.55
N LEU A 39 7.28 0.73 -7.23
CA LEU A 39 6.07 0.95 -6.42
C LEU A 39 5.56 2.38 -6.58
N ARG A 40 4.29 2.52 -6.98
CA ARG A 40 3.63 3.83 -7.10
C ARG A 40 3.37 4.46 -5.73
N VAL A 41 3.32 5.80 -5.69
CA VAL A 41 3.12 6.59 -4.47
C VAL A 41 1.87 6.17 -3.69
N GLY A 42 0.71 5.99 -4.35
CA GLY A 42 -0.53 5.62 -3.65
C GLY A 42 -0.43 4.32 -2.83
N PRO A 43 -0.11 3.17 -3.45
CA PRO A 43 0.17 1.94 -2.71
C PRO A 43 1.32 2.07 -1.70
N SER A 44 2.37 2.86 -2.01
CA SER A 44 3.48 3.12 -1.10
C SER A 44 3.00 3.77 0.20
N THR A 45 2.21 4.85 0.12
CA THR A 45 1.64 5.50 1.31
C THR A 45 0.80 4.53 2.14
N LYS A 46 0.03 3.65 1.51
CA LYS A 46 -0.78 2.65 2.21
C LYS A 46 0.07 1.60 2.93
N ILE A 47 1.11 1.09 2.27
CA ILE A 47 2.06 0.14 2.87
C ILE A 47 2.75 0.81 4.05
N ARG A 48 3.30 2.02 3.87
CA ARG A 48 3.98 2.76 4.94
C ARG A 48 3.07 2.92 6.16
N ALA A 49 1.83 3.38 5.97
CA ALA A 49 0.87 3.57 7.05
C ALA A 49 0.55 2.26 7.82
N MET A 50 0.63 1.09 7.18
CA MET A 50 0.50 -0.19 7.87
C MET A 50 1.76 -0.56 8.66
N VAL A 51 2.95 -0.26 8.09
CA VAL A 51 4.24 -0.63 8.68
C VAL A 51 4.56 0.21 9.91
N VAL A 52 4.35 1.52 9.85
CA VAL A 52 4.61 2.46 10.97
C VAL A 52 3.34 2.90 11.68
N GLY A 53 2.24 2.16 11.54
CA GLY A 53 1.01 2.47 12.27
C GLY A 53 1.06 1.98 13.72
N ASN A 54 0.33 2.65 14.62
CA ASN A 54 0.33 2.39 16.08
C ASN A 54 0.20 0.90 16.43
N SER A 55 -0.65 0.15 15.73
CA SER A 55 -0.82 -1.29 15.96
C SER A 55 0.50 -2.06 15.81
N THR A 56 1.25 -1.79 14.74
CA THR A 56 2.53 -2.46 14.45
C THR A 56 3.60 -1.98 15.42
N LEU A 57 3.67 -0.67 15.69
CA LEU A 57 4.67 -0.11 16.59
C LEU A 57 4.46 -0.56 18.04
N ALA A 58 3.21 -0.65 18.50
CA ALA A 58 2.87 -1.19 19.81
C ALA A 58 3.29 -2.66 19.95
N GLU A 59 3.01 -3.48 18.92
CA GLU A 59 3.45 -4.88 18.89
C GLU A 59 4.98 -4.99 19.02
N ILE A 60 5.73 -4.19 18.26
CA ILE A 60 7.19 -4.16 18.31
C ILE A 60 7.67 -3.69 19.68
N SER A 61 7.09 -2.62 20.21
CA SER A 61 7.40 -2.05 21.53
C SER A 61 7.27 -3.09 22.65
N LEU A 62 6.21 -3.89 22.61
CA LEU A 62 5.98 -4.98 23.54
C LEU A 62 7.06 -6.07 23.44
N LYS A 63 7.52 -6.41 22.23
CA LYS A 63 8.62 -7.38 22.03
C LYS A 63 9.95 -6.90 22.61
N TYR A 64 10.18 -5.59 22.62
CA TYR A 64 11.33 -4.98 23.29
C TYR A 64 11.10 -4.68 24.78
N HIS A 65 9.91 -4.98 25.30
CA HIS A 65 9.49 -4.66 26.67
C HIS A 65 9.63 -3.17 27.05
N LEU A 66 9.57 -2.25 26.08
CA LEU A 66 9.72 -0.81 26.34
C LEU A 66 8.68 -0.24 27.31
N PRO A 67 7.38 -0.61 27.26
CA PRO A 67 6.37 -0.03 28.15
C PRO A 67 6.68 -0.29 29.63
N SER A 68 7.28 -1.43 29.95
CA SER A 68 7.68 -1.77 31.32
C SER A 68 8.73 -0.82 31.91
N ARG A 69 9.48 -0.14 31.04
CA ARG A 69 10.58 0.77 31.39
C ARG A 69 10.14 2.22 31.51
N LEU A 70 8.89 2.54 31.18
CA LEU A 70 8.33 3.88 31.35
C LEU A 70 8.33 4.28 32.83
N ARG A 71 8.78 5.51 33.09
CA ARG A 71 8.66 6.19 34.38
C ARG A 71 7.29 6.86 34.43
N LEU A 72 6.40 6.31 35.25
CA LEU A 72 5.01 6.73 35.33
C LEU A 72 4.60 6.87 36.79
N HIS A 73 3.62 7.72 37.05
CA HIS A 73 2.99 7.78 38.36
C HIS A 73 2.32 6.44 38.68
N ALA A 74 2.51 5.92 39.91
CA ALA A 74 2.08 4.58 40.30
C ALA A 74 0.58 4.31 40.01
N ALA A 75 -0.27 5.31 40.23
CA ALA A 75 -1.71 5.22 40.00
C ALA A 75 -2.09 5.01 38.51
N GLN A 76 -1.26 5.46 37.57
CA GLN A 76 -1.53 5.38 36.12
C GLN A 76 -0.71 4.29 35.42
N ALA A 77 0.29 3.73 36.09
CA ALA A 77 1.27 2.85 35.49
C ALA A 77 0.65 1.63 34.79
N ILE A 78 -0.36 0.99 35.39
CA ILE A 78 -1.02 -0.18 34.80
C ILE A 78 -1.75 0.21 33.50
N THR A 79 -2.58 1.24 33.57
CA THR A 79 -3.41 1.69 32.43
C THR A 79 -2.56 2.20 31.27
N LEU A 80 -1.57 3.04 31.55
CA LEU A 80 -0.74 3.65 30.50
C LEU A 80 0.17 2.60 29.83
N ARG A 81 0.75 1.67 30.60
CA ARG A 81 1.55 0.58 30.01
C ARG A 81 0.74 -0.37 29.13
N ALA A 82 -0.55 -0.50 29.39
CA ALA A 82 -1.46 -1.31 28.58
C ALA A 82 -2.00 -0.58 27.34
N SER A 83 -1.82 0.74 27.24
CA SER A 83 -2.35 1.55 26.13
C SER A 83 -1.54 1.33 24.85
N PRO A 84 -2.14 0.84 23.75
CA PRO A 84 -1.43 0.65 22.48
C PRO A 84 -0.84 1.95 21.91
N ASN A 85 -1.48 3.09 22.16
CA ASN A 85 -0.92 4.38 21.73
C ASN A 85 0.38 4.67 22.47
N ILE A 86 0.37 4.64 23.81
CA ILE A 86 1.59 4.84 24.62
C ILE A 86 2.68 3.82 24.28
N GLN A 87 2.31 2.59 23.93
CA GLN A 87 3.25 1.56 23.47
C GLN A 87 3.89 1.93 22.12
N ALA A 88 3.13 2.48 21.18
CA ALA A 88 3.67 3.00 19.93
C ALA A 88 4.57 4.22 20.20
N ASP A 89 4.06 5.20 20.93
CA ASP A 89 4.73 6.48 21.22
C ASP A 89 6.09 6.26 21.92
N VAL A 90 6.18 5.29 22.85
CA VAL A 90 7.47 4.95 23.50
C VAL A 90 8.45 4.29 22.53
N PHE A 91 7.98 3.54 21.53
CA PHE A 91 8.86 3.00 20.50
C PHE A 91 9.40 4.11 19.59
N GLU A 92 8.56 5.06 19.19
CA GLU A 92 8.98 6.23 18.42
C GLU A 92 9.97 7.07 19.22
N SER A 93 9.67 7.32 20.49
CA SER A 93 10.56 8.02 21.43
C SER A 93 11.93 7.33 21.54
N PHE A 94 11.95 6.00 21.60
CA PHE A 94 13.18 5.24 21.63
C PHE A 94 13.99 5.41 20.33
N VAL A 95 13.33 5.42 19.18
CA VAL A 95 13.98 5.71 17.88
C VAL A 95 14.56 7.12 17.86
N GLY A 96 13.81 8.12 18.34
CA GLY A 96 14.28 9.50 18.45
C GLY A 96 15.52 9.61 19.35
N GLY A 97 15.52 8.91 20.49
CA GLY A 97 16.67 8.83 21.39
C GLY A 97 17.88 8.17 20.73
N LEU A 98 17.70 7.05 20.04
CA LEU A 98 18.77 6.37 19.30
C LEU A 98 19.37 7.27 18.21
N PHE A 99 18.55 8.00 17.47
CA PHE A 99 19.01 8.94 16.46
C PHE A 99 19.86 10.06 17.09
N LEU A 100 19.46 10.61 18.23
CA LEU A 100 20.23 11.64 18.92
C LEU A 100 21.54 11.11 19.52
N ASP A 101 21.54 9.87 19.99
CA ASP A 101 22.71 9.21 20.58
C ASP A 101 23.74 8.76 19.52
N GLN A 102 23.29 8.15 18.42
CA GLN A 102 24.17 7.43 17.47
C GLN A 102 24.03 7.88 16.01
N GLY A 103 23.16 8.84 15.73
CA GLY A 103 22.94 9.38 14.39
C GLY A 103 22.07 8.50 13.49
N LEU A 104 21.80 9.03 12.29
CA LEU A 104 20.85 8.45 11.34
C LEU A 104 21.30 7.08 10.78
N ASP A 105 22.59 6.89 10.54
CA ASP A 105 23.08 5.66 9.92
C ASP A 105 22.94 4.44 10.85
N ALA A 106 23.19 4.63 12.14
CA ALA A 106 22.97 3.61 13.17
C ALA A 106 21.48 3.25 13.26
N ALA A 107 20.61 4.26 13.35
CA ALA A 107 19.16 4.08 13.39
C ALA A 107 18.65 3.33 12.15
N LYS A 108 19.01 3.78 10.94
CA LYS A 108 18.61 3.14 9.68
C LYS A 108 19.05 1.69 9.60
N LYS A 109 20.30 1.37 9.94
CA LYS A 109 20.81 0.00 9.86
C LYS A 109 19.99 -0.98 10.72
N TRP A 110 19.59 -0.55 11.92
CA TRP A 110 18.74 -1.35 12.80
C TRP A 110 17.30 -1.40 12.29
N LEU A 111 16.71 -0.26 11.92
CA LEU A 111 15.34 -0.15 11.43
C LEU A 111 15.11 -0.93 10.14
N ASP A 112 16.06 -0.93 9.21
CA ASP A 112 15.96 -1.67 7.95
C ASP A 112 15.83 -3.18 8.18
N GLN A 113 16.59 -3.72 9.15
CA GLN A 113 16.51 -5.13 9.50
C GLN A 113 15.19 -5.46 10.20
N LEU A 114 14.78 -4.59 11.12
CA LEU A 114 13.55 -4.75 11.90
C LEU A 114 12.29 -4.68 11.01
N PHE A 115 12.20 -3.68 10.13
CA PHE A 115 10.99 -3.38 9.37
C PHE A 115 10.87 -4.12 8.03
N ARG A 116 11.93 -4.75 7.54
CA ARG A 116 11.88 -5.57 6.31
C ARG A 116 10.74 -6.60 6.30
N PRO A 117 10.60 -7.50 7.29
CA PRO A 117 9.52 -8.50 7.27
C PRO A 117 8.12 -7.86 7.34
N TYR A 118 7.95 -6.77 8.10
CA TYR A 118 6.69 -6.02 8.16
C TYR A 118 6.35 -5.38 6.82
N THR A 119 7.35 -4.84 6.13
CA THR A 119 7.20 -4.20 4.82
C THR A 119 6.82 -5.22 3.75
N GLU A 120 7.42 -6.41 3.75
CA GLU A 120 7.05 -7.52 2.85
C GLU A 120 5.62 -8.02 3.10
N ALA A 121 5.21 -8.13 4.36
CA ALA A 121 3.84 -8.52 4.72
C ALA A 121 2.83 -7.46 4.26
N ALA A 122 3.07 -6.19 4.59
CA ALA A 122 2.20 -5.08 4.19
C ALA A 122 2.13 -4.94 2.66
N TYR A 123 3.25 -5.10 1.96
CA TYR A 123 3.29 -5.12 0.50
C TYR A 123 2.39 -6.21 -0.08
N ARG A 124 2.46 -7.45 0.44
CA ARG A 124 1.61 -8.56 -0.01
C ARG A 124 0.12 -8.25 0.19
N ILE A 125 -0.24 -7.72 1.36
CA ILE A 125 -1.63 -7.34 1.68
C ILE A 125 -2.13 -6.26 0.72
N VAL A 126 -1.38 -5.17 0.55
CA VAL A 126 -1.79 -4.07 -0.32
C VAL A 126 -1.86 -4.52 -1.78
N ARG A 127 -0.92 -5.35 -2.24
CA ARG A 127 -0.92 -5.92 -3.59
C ARG A 127 -2.19 -6.74 -3.86
N GLN A 128 -2.60 -7.60 -2.94
CA GLN A 128 -3.85 -8.36 -3.03
C GLN A 128 -5.09 -7.46 -3.05
N GLN A 129 -5.11 -6.40 -2.23
CA GLN A 129 -6.20 -5.41 -2.23
C GLN A 129 -6.32 -4.66 -3.57
N HIS A 130 -5.24 -4.58 -4.34
CA HIS A 130 -5.22 -4.05 -5.71
C HIS A 130 -5.55 -5.10 -6.79
N GLY A 131 -5.93 -6.33 -6.40
CA GLY A 131 -6.28 -7.41 -7.32
C GLY A 131 -5.08 -8.06 -8.01
N LEU A 132 -3.86 -7.86 -7.50
CA LEU A 132 -2.66 -8.52 -8.01
C LEU A 132 -2.35 -9.76 -7.17
N PRO A 133 -1.86 -10.86 -7.77
CA PRO A 133 -1.44 -12.04 -7.01
C PRO A 133 -0.30 -11.68 -6.05
N ALA A 134 -0.19 -12.44 -4.96
CA ALA A 134 0.96 -12.37 -4.07
C ALA A 134 2.25 -12.54 -4.89
N ILE A 135 3.35 -11.88 -4.46
CA ILE A 135 4.62 -11.85 -5.20
C ILE A 135 4.95 -13.25 -5.75
N PRO A 136 5.07 -13.45 -7.08
CA PRO A 136 5.67 -14.68 -7.58
C PRO A 136 7.09 -14.75 -7.02
N VAL A 137 7.52 -15.90 -6.50
CA VAL A 137 8.91 -16.12 -6.09
C VAL A 137 9.77 -15.97 -7.35
N VAL A 138 10.24 -14.76 -7.63
CA VAL A 138 11.14 -14.46 -8.73
C VAL A 138 12.50 -14.19 -8.10
N PRO A 139 13.56 -14.95 -8.47
CA PRO A 139 14.90 -14.73 -7.94
C PRO A 139 15.31 -13.29 -8.19
N THR A 140 15.86 -12.66 -7.15
CA THR A 140 16.28 -11.27 -7.09
C THR A 140 17.03 -10.87 -8.37
N PRO A 141 16.63 -9.79 -9.07
CA PRO A 141 17.46 -9.25 -10.14
C PRO A 141 18.79 -8.82 -9.52
N ARG A 142 19.90 -9.43 -9.94
CA ARG A 142 21.22 -8.92 -9.62
C ARG A 142 21.35 -7.58 -10.32
N PHE A 143 21.39 -6.50 -9.54
CA PHE A 143 21.83 -5.22 -10.07
C PHE A 143 23.28 -5.37 -10.56
N PRO A 144 23.65 -4.82 -11.73
CA PRO A 144 25.05 -4.80 -12.14
C PRO A 144 25.83 -4.02 -11.08
N HIS A 145 26.79 -4.68 -10.43
CA HIS A 145 27.77 -3.97 -9.62
C HIS A 145 28.52 -3.02 -10.55
N LEU A 146 28.44 -1.72 -10.27
CA LEU A 146 29.36 -0.72 -10.81
C LEU A 146 30.75 -1.00 -10.21
N ASN A 147 31.47 -1.95 -10.82
CA ASN A 147 32.89 -2.09 -10.58
C ASN A 147 33.63 -1.11 -11.48
N GLU A 148 34.24 -0.12 -10.83
CA GLU A 148 35.30 0.67 -11.42
C GLU A 148 36.50 -0.22 -11.80
N ARG A 149 37.00 0.04 -13.02
CA ARG A 149 38.40 0.00 -13.49
C ARG A 149 39.03 -1.33 -13.96
N THR A 150 39.15 -1.37 -15.30
CA THR A 150 40.36 -1.61 -16.12
C THR A 150 41.14 -2.92 -16.00
N GLY A 151 41.22 -3.67 -17.10
CA GLY A 151 42.22 -4.72 -17.30
C GLY A 151 41.98 -5.66 -18.49
N LEU A 152 42.33 -5.18 -19.70
CA LEU A 152 42.95 -5.89 -20.85
C LEU A 152 42.66 -7.39 -21.17
N THR A 153 42.33 -7.60 -22.46
CA THR A 153 42.69 -8.71 -23.39
C THR A 153 41.82 -9.98 -23.46
N GLY A 154 41.44 -10.37 -24.69
CA GLY A 154 41.02 -11.75 -25.02
C GLY A 154 39.93 -11.93 -26.09
N SER A 155 40.30 -11.86 -27.36
CA SER A 155 39.90 -12.70 -28.52
C SER A 155 38.51 -13.41 -28.63
N TYR A 156 37.81 -13.18 -29.75
CA TYR A 156 36.66 -13.92 -30.35
C TYR A 156 36.93 -15.44 -30.62
N PRO A 157 35.99 -16.34 -31.07
CA PRO A 157 34.75 -16.08 -31.84
C PRO A 157 33.51 -17.04 -31.71
N ASN A 158 32.41 -16.59 -32.33
CA ASN A 158 31.37 -17.29 -33.15
C ASN A 158 30.78 -18.67 -32.75
N GLY A 159 29.44 -18.76 -32.76
CA GLY A 159 28.69 -20.02 -32.73
C GLY A 159 27.17 -19.79 -32.71
N GLY A 160 26.54 -19.78 -33.89
CA GLY A 160 25.10 -19.63 -34.03
C GLY A 160 24.31 -20.93 -33.76
N ARG A 161 23.03 -20.79 -33.41
CA ARG A 161 21.93 -21.62 -33.95
C ARG A 161 20.55 -21.08 -33.61
N SER A 162 19.69 -21.21 -34.62
CA SER A 162 18.28 -20.88 -34.72
C SER A 162 17.39 -21.96 -34.08
N MET A 163 16.22 -21.62 -33.54
CA MET A 163 14.91 -22.10 -34.04
C MET A 163 13.73 -21.70 -33.12
N ASN A 164 12.65 -21.28 -33.79
CA ASN A 164 11.28 -21.12 -33.31
C ASN A 164 10.69 -22.46 -32.85
N ILE A 165 9.82 -22.44 -31.82
CA ILE A 165 8.55 -23.19 -31.82
C ILE A 165 7.47 -22.31 -31.17
N ARG A 166 6.40 -22.10 -31.93
CA ARG A 166 5.09 -21.60 -31.46
C ARG A 166 4.39 -22.77 -30.77
N ASP A 167 3.83 -22.54 -29.60
CA ASP A 167 2.63 -23.27 -29.17
C ASP A 167 1.67 -22.33 -28.45
N SER A 168 0.45 -22.36 -28.94
CA SER A 168 -0.72 -21.62 -28.47
C SER A 168 -1.29 -22.30 -27.23
N GLU A 169 -1.09 -21.72 -26.06
CA GLU A 169 -1.80 -22.11 -24.85
C GLU A 169 -2.88 -21.07 -24.51
N VAL A 170 -4.12 -21.56 -24.45
CA VAL A 170 -5.29 -20.86 -23.93
C VAL A 170 -5.07 -20.64 -22.42
N PRO A 171 -4.99 -19.39 -21.91
CA PRO A 171 -4.75 -19.20 -20.49
C PRO A 171 -6.05 -19.44 -19.69
N THR A 172 -6.07 -20.53 -18.93
CA THR A 172 -7.02 -20.76 -17.84
C THR A 172 -6.92 -19.64 -16.79
N ALA A 173 -8.06 -19.16 -16.32
CA ALA A 173 -8.20 -18.00 -15.45
C ALA A 173 -7.40 -18.11 -14.14
N PRO A 174 -6.57 -17.12 -13.77
CA PRO A 174 -6.00 -17.03 -12.43
C PRO A 174 -7.07 -16.67 -11.40
N SER A 175 -6.93 -17.22 -10.20
CA SER A 175 -7.81 -17.17 -9.02
C SER A 175 -7.99 -15.79 -8.36
N GLY A 176 -7.98 -14.70 -9.13
CA GLY A 176 -8.35 -13.35 -8.69
C GLY A 176 -9.56 -12.88 -9.50
N GLY A 177 -10.63 -12.44 -8.82
CA GLY A 177 -11.93 -12.13 -9.44
C GLY A 177 -11.90 -11.14 -10.62
N TYR A 178 -13.06 -10.92 -11.26
CA TYR A 178 -13.22 -10.23 -12.55
C TYR A 178 -12.33 -9.00 -12.78
N LEU A 179 -12.16 -8.13 -11.78
CA LEU A 179 -11.28 -6.95 -11.91
C LEU A 179 -9.81 -7.27 -12.19
N ALA A 180 -9.26 -8.32 -11.57
CA ALA A 180 -7.86 -8.72 -11.76
C ALA A 180 -7.63 -9.22 -13.18
N LEU A 181 -8.50 -10.11 -13.66
CA LEU A 181 -8.45 -10.66 -15.01
C LEU A 181 -8.60 -9.54 -16.05
N PHE A 182 -9.57 -8.64 -15.85
CA PHE A 182 -9.80 -7.52 -16.77
C PHE A 182 -8.58 -6.59 -16.90
N ASN A 183 -7.96 -6.23 -15.77
CA ASN A 183 -6.75 -5.39 -15.80
C ASN A 183 -5.57 -6.09 -16.48
N GLN A 184 -5.42 -7.41 -16.30
CA GLN A 184 -4.37 -8.19 -16.96
C GLN A 184 -4.51 -8.16 -18.49
N TYR A 185 -5.74 -8.27 -19.01
CA TYR A 185 -6.00 -8.18 -20.45
C TYR A 185 -5.72 -6.78 -21.02
N LEU A 186 -6.09 -5.74 -20.28
CA LEU A 186 -5.86 -4.36 -20.71
C LEU A 186 -4.36 -4.02 -20.79
N GLN A 187 -3.55 -4.53 -19.86
CA GLN A 187 -2.10 -4.34 -19.87
C GLN A 187 -1.43 -5.04 -21.05
N LYS A 188 -1.85 -6.26 -21.40
CA LYS A 188 -1.32 -6.98 -22.58
C LYS A 188 -1.61 -6.26 -23.90
N GLY A 189 -2.70 -5.49 -23.98
CA GLY A 189 -3.11 -4.77 -25.18
C GLY A 189 -2.55 -3.35 -25.33
N ASN A 190 -1.72 -2.87 -24.39
CA ASN A 190 -1.24 -1.47 -24.33
C ASN A 190 -2.38 -0.43 -24.49
N LYS A 191 -3.58 -0.72 -23.98
CA LYS A 191 -4.75 0.15 -24.14
C LYS A 191 -4.77 1.21 -23.04
N GLN A 192 -5.18 2.44 -23.36
CA GLN A 192 -5.43 3.45 -22.32
C GLN A 192 -6.73 3.13 -21.60
N VAL A 193 -6.71 3.19 -20.26
CA VAL A 193 -7.83 2.81 -19.41
C VAL A 193 -8.16 3.95 -18.47
N GLU A 194 -9.41 4.40 -18.51
CA GLU A 194 -9.92 5.42 -17.60
C GLU A 194 -11.10 4.85 -16.79
N TRP A 195 -11.15 5.13 -15.50
CA TRP A 195 -12.26 4.74 -14.63
C TRP A 195 -12.98 5.98 -14.13
N ARG A 196 -14.28 6.08 -14.40
CA ARG A 196 -15.14 7.15 -13.89
C ARG A 196 -16.12 6.60 -12.85
N PHE A 197 -16.29 7.31 -11.75
CA PHE A 197 -17.17 6.92 -10.64
C PHE A 197 -18.22 8.01 -10.41
N SER A 198 -19.45 7.62 -10.11
CA SER A 198 -20.48 8.51 -9.56
C SER A 198 -21.14 7.86 -8.35
N ASP A 199 -21.66 8.67 -7.44
CA ASP A 199 -22.25 8.22 -6.18
C ASP A 199 -23.79 8.22 -6.18
N GLY A 200 -24.38 8.16 -7.38
CA GLY A 200 -25.83 8.11 -7.60
C GLY A 200 -26.54 9.46 -7.39
N ARG A 201 -25.94 10.40 -6.65
CA ARG A 201 -26.51 11.75 -6.44
C ARG A 201 -26.57 12.56 -7.73
N ASP A 202 -25.61 12.36 -8.62
CA ASP A 202 -25.58 13.00 -9.95
C ASP A 202 -26.60 12.42 -10.97
N ILE A 203 -27.25 11.29 -10.63
CA ILE A 203 -28.26 10.63 -11.50
C ILE A 203 -29.67 11.06 -11.12
N GLU A 204 -29.94 11.31 -9.83
CA GLU A 204 -31.25 11.78 -9.34
C GLU A 204 -31.63 13.17 -9.87
N ASP A 205 -30.66 13.99 -10.28
CA ASP A 205 -30.91 15.33 -10.83
C ASP A 205 -31.32 15.32 -12.32
N LYS A 206 -31.17 14.19 -13.04
CA LYS A 206 -31.56 14.11 -14.46
C LYS A 206 -32.89 13.40 -14.73
N GLU A 207 -33.44 12.67 -13.76
CA GLU A 207 -34.73 11.97 -13.91
C GLU A 207 -35.93 12.76 -13.32
N LYS A 208 -35.69 13.89 -12.63
CA LYS A 208 -36.74 14.72 -12.01
C LYS A 208 -37.34 15.84 -12.87
N GLU A 209 -36.93 15.97 -14.14
CA GLU A 209 -37.52 16.97 -15.06
C GLU A 209 -38.83 16.52 -15.73
N GLY A 210 -39.39 15.35 -15.40
CA GLY A 210 -40.50 14.76 -16.17
C GLY A 210 -41.75 14.29 -15.44
N GLN A 211 -41.84 14.27 -14.11
CA GLN A 211 -43.05 13.76 -13.46
C GLN A 211 -43.30 14.27 -12.04
N ASP A 212 -44.58 14.57 -11.78
CA ASP A 212 -45.14 15.21 -10.59
C ASP A 212 -44.63 14.64 -9.26
N SER A 213 -44.30 15.57 -8.37
CA SER A 213 -43.75 15.33 -7.04
C SER A 213 -44.79 14.76 -6.08
N VAL A 214 -44.67 13.49 -5.71
CA VAL A 214 -45.29 12.95 -4.49
C VAL A 214 -44.19 12.72 -3.46
N VAL A 215 -44.20 13.52 -2.39
CA VAL A 215 -43.26 13.44 -1.28
C VAL A 215 -43.62 12.23 -0.40
N VAL A 216 -42.75 11.22 -0.38
CA VAL A 216 -42.80 10.11 0.58
C VAL A 216 -41.60 10.17 1.51
N ASN A 217 -41.88 10.21 2.81
CA ASN A 217 -40.93 10.29 3.92
C ASN A 217 -39.99 9.07 4.00
N GLY A 218 -38.68 9.35 4.13
CA GLY A 218 -37.75 8.68 5.05
C GLY A 218 -37.45 7.19 4.89
N LYS A 219 -36.43 6.84 4.08
CA LYS A 219 -35.54 5.70 4.31
C LYS A 219 -34.10 6.13 4.03
N LYS A 220 -33.17 5.94 4.98
CA LYS A 220 -31.72 6.07 4.73
C LYS A 220 -31.36 5.06 3.64
N THR A 221 -31.15 5.53 2.42
CA THR A 221 -30.77 4.69 1.29
C THR A 221 -29.32 4.23 1.48
N THR A 222 -29.06 2.95 1.23
CA THR A 222 -27.69 2.43 1.16
C THR A 222 -26.97 3.15 0.01
N PRO A 223 -25.79 3.76 0.23
CA PRO A 223 -25.08 4.45 -0.83
C PRO A 223 -24.80 3.49 -2.00
N VAL A 224 -25.22 3.90 -3.20
CA VAL A 224 -24.98 3.14 -4.44
C VAL A 224 -23.87 3.83 -5.20
N TRP A 225 -22.80 3.10 -5.47
CA TRP A 225 -21.70 3.53 -6.32
C TRP A 225 -21.90 3.01 -7.72
N TYR A 226 -21.61 3.85 -8.70
CA TYR A 226 -21.53 3.49 -10.11
C TYR A 226 -20.09 3.63 -10.59
N ALA A 227 -19.63 2.66 -11.37
CA ALA A 227 -18.33 2.68 -12.03
C ALA A 227 -18.51 2.45 -13.53
N LYS A 228 -17.82 3.24 -14.35
CA LYS A 228 -17.69 3.01 -15.80
C LYS A 228 -16.21 2.90 -16.14
N VAL A 229 -15.85 1.89 -16.93
CA VAL A 229 -14.51 1.77 -17.50
C VAL A 229 -14.53 2.15 -18.96
N PHE A 230 -13.60 3.04 -19.33
CA PHE A 230 -13.34 3.47 -20.69
C PHE A 230 -12.02 2.90 -21.15
N VAL A 231 -11.99 2.40 -22.38
CA VAL A 231 -10.78 1.89 -23.01
C VAL A 231 -10.70 2.51 -24.39
N ASN A 232 -9.70 3.37 -24.62
CA ASN A 232 -9.61 4.23 -25.80
C ASN A 232 -10.92 5.02 -26.07
N ASP A 233 -11.41 5.73 -25.03
CA ASP A 233 -12.64 6.53 -25.04
C ASP A 233 -13.97 5.79 -25.25
N GLU A 234 -13.94 4.48 -25.49
CA GLU A 234 -15.15 3.65 -25.53
C GLU A 234 -15.48 3.07 -24.17
N VAL A 235 -16.76 3.08 -23.77
CA VAL A 235 -17.20 2.41 -22.54
C VAL A 235 -17.11 0.91 -22.73
N TYR A 236 -16.27 0.22 -21.96
CA TYR A 236 -16.11 -1.23 -22.00
C TYR A 236 -16.98 -1.97 -20.99
N GLY A 237 -17.34 -1.32 -19.87
CA GLY A 237 -18.18 -1.94 -18.85
C GLY A 237 -18.72 -0.92 -17.86
N GLN A 238 -19.87 -1.24 -17.27
CA GLN A 238 -20.53 -0.42 -16.25
C GLN A 238 -20.94 -1.30 -15.06
N GLY A 239 -20.88 -0.78 -13.85
CA GLY A 239 -21.15 -1.58 -12.67
C GLY A 239 -21.72 -0.74 -11.54
N LYS A 240 -22.61 -1.35 -10.75
CA LYS A 240 -23.21 -0.76 -9.56
C LYS A 240 -22.90 -1.60 -8.33
N GLY A 241 -22.72 -0.97 -7.18
CA GLY A 241 -22.46 -1.70 -5.94
C GLY A 241 -22.58 -0.84 -4.69
N THR A 242 -22.70 -1.47 -3.53
CA THR A 242 -22.75 -0.78 -2.23
C THR A 242 -21.40 -0.18 -1.82
N THR A 243 -20.33 -0.49 -2.55
CA THR A 243 -18.99 0.10 -2.41
C THR A 243 -18.42 0.42 -3.79
N LYS A 244 -17.49 1.40 -3.87
CA LYS A 244 -16.73 1.69 -5.10
C LYS A 244 -16.06 0.44 -5.68
N GLN A 245 -15.54 -0.42 -4.82
CA GLN A 245 -14.85 -1.65 -5.22
C GLN A 245 -15.82 -2.68 -5.82
N ALA A 246 -17.01 -2.86 -5.24
CA ALA A 246 -18.04 -3.74 -5.79
C ALA A 246 -18.52 -3.24 -7.16
N ALA A 247 -18.79 -1.93 -7.29
CA ALA A 247 -19.16 -1.31 -8.56
C ALA A 247 -18.07 -1.50 -9.63
N LYS A 248 -16.80 -1.34 -9.25
CA LYS A 248 -15.65 -1.55 -10.13
C LYS A 248 -15.51 -3.00 -10.58
N ASN A 249 -15.74 -3.96 -9.68
CA ASN A 249 -15.66 -5.38 -10.00
C ASN A 249 -16.77 -5.82 -10.98
N GLU A 250 -17.98 -5.29 -10.81
CA GLU A 250 -19.11 -5.53 -11.71
C GLU A 250 -18.85 -4.92 -13.12
N ALA A 251 -18.32 -3.70 -13.17
CA ALA A 251 -17.92 -3.07 -14.42
C ALA A 251 -16.81 -3.85 -15.15
N ALA A 252 -15.86 -4.42 -14.41
CA ALA A 252 -14.82 -5.26 -14.98
C ALA A 252 -15.35 -6.60 -15.51
N LYS A 253 -16.36 -7.18 -14.84
CA LYS A 253 -17.06 -8.38 -15.33
C LYS A 253 -17.71 -8.12 -16.69
N GLN A 254 -18.50 -7.05 -16.81
CA GLN A 254 -19.08 -6.66 -18.10
C GLN A 254 -18.00 -6.38 -19.16
N GLY A 255 -16.89 -5.78 -18.76
CA GLY A 255 -15.76 -5.53 -19.65
C GLY A 255 -15.12 -6.82 -20.19
N LEU A 256 -15.01 -7.86 -19.37
CA LEU A 256 -14.51 -9.17 -19.80
C LEU A 256 -15.48 -9.86 -20.76
N ASP A 257 -16.78 -9.82 -20.46
CA ASP A 257 -17.82 -10.38 -21.34
C ASP A 257 -17.78 -9.73 -22.72
N ARG A 258 -17.61 -8.39 -22.77
CA ARG A 258 -17.46 -7.65 -24.04
C ARG A 258 -16.19 -8.02 -24.80
N MET A 259 -15.13 -8.45 -24.11
CA MET A 259 -13.90 -8.96 -24.73
C MET A 259 -14.01 -10.43 -25.16
N GLY A 260 -15.18 -11.07 -24.98
CA GLY A 260 -15.40 -12.48 -25.30
C GLY A 260 -14.75 -13.45 -24.30
N ILE A 261 -14.40 -12.98 -23.10
CA ILE A 261 -13.76 -13.78 -22.06
C ILE A 261 -14.82 -14.23 -21.08
N VAL A 262 -15.34 -15.44 -21.28
CA VAL A 262 -16.33 -16.05 -20.38
C VAL A 262 -15.62 -16.56 -19.12
N VAL A 263 -15.99 -15.99 -17.98
CA VAL A 263 -15.48 -16.42 -16.67
C VAL A 263 -16.58 -17.27 -16.02
N VAL A 264 -16.39 -18.59 -16.02
CA VAL A 264 -17.26 -19.58 -15.36
C VAL A 264 -17.01 -19.59 -13.86
#